data_AF-L7UQA9-F1
#
_entry.id   AF-L7UQA9-F1
#
_cell.length_a   1.000
_cell.length_b   1.000
_cell.length_c   1.000
_cell.angle_alpha   90.00
_cell.angle_beta   90.00
_cell.angle_gamma   90.00
#
_symmetry.space_group_name_H-M   'P 1'
#
loop_
_entity.id
_entity.type
_entity.pdbx_description
1 polymer ?
#
loop_
_entity_poly.entity_id
_entity_poly.type
_entity_poly.pdbx_seq_one_letter_code
_entity_poly.pdbx_strand_id
1 'polypeptide(L)'
;MGGVNTPRDALIQAARTRARHAVEAGPRSTPPDGVPRRRRLVLGDPQAPCDKVLRILEHHGLLGEDGGLRPDVQLISVGDHFDWGPPSERDAAAESALALVAWLASHPADQVIMLLGNHDLGRVGELAGFDDARFAAAQAEADRIYQHGVTDEAGERAFLERWPQVPTAELVARDFGNFRQAQRDWVEHLLRVRRFRAAHVAGTGLLVLHAGVTHEDLEVTGLAREHHADAHAVAQALNTVVDERVAGWTGGRLELPGLHHPGDAASGEGTGIFYQRPSLKPEDAERTRQTPRRRFDPRRIPSGLTQVLGHTRDKRIRELMGVTSGAARDGVVRHLVTDGARVTCAHGAPPPTGAAEAVLVFVDGGMSHCPVEDYELFDLDTRAAVRAAAR
;
A
#
# COMPACT_ATOMS: atom_id res chain seq x y z
N MET A 1 -30.46 1.37 28.70
CA MET A 1 -30.11 2.70 28.15
C MET A 1 -29.70 2.48 26.70
N GLY A 2 -30.67 2.52 25.78
CA GLY A 2 -30.39 2.38 24.34
C GLY A 2 -29.76 3.67 23.85
N GLY A 3 -28.49 3.61 23.44
CA GLY A 3 -27.82 4.73 22.80
C GLY A 3 -28.58 5.11 21.54
N VAL A 4 -28.84 6.40 21.34
CA VAL A 4 -29.42 6.92 20.11
C VAL A 4 -28.40 6.65 19.00
N ASN A 5 -28.65 5.65 18.15
CA ASN A 5 -27.85 5.41 16.95
C ASN A 5 -27.87 6.68 16.12
N THR A 6 -26.72 7.33 15.98
CA THR A 6 -26.62 8.50 15.10
C THR A 6 -26.77 8.04 13.65
N PRO A 7 -27.23 8.90 12.72
CA PRO A 7 -27.27 8.56 11.30
C PRO A 7 -25.93 8.04 10.76
N ARG A 8 -24.81 8.51 11.33
CA ARG A 8 -23.45 8.08 11.01
C ARG A 8 -23.19 6.63 11.40
N ASP A 9 -23.62 6.24 12.60
CA ASP A 9 -23.49 4.86 13.07
C ASP A 9 -24.26 3.90 12.16
N ALA A 10 -25.41 4.32 11.64
CA ALA A 10 -26.19 3.51 10.69
C ALA A 10 -25.41 3.26 9.37
N LEU A 11 -24.75 4.29 8.81
CA LEU A 11 -23.92 4.14 7.60
C LEU A 11 -22.75 3.17 7.83
N ILE A 12 -22.08 3.28 8.98
CA ILE A 12 -20.97 2.39 9.34
C ILE A 12 -21.48 0.96 9.52
N GLN A 13 -22.63 0.74 10.17
CA GLN A 13 -23.21 -0.61 10.30
C GLN A 13 -23.61 -1.21 8.94
N ALA A 14 -24.16 -0.40 8.02
CA ALA A 14 -24.45 -0.85 6.67
C ALA A 14 -23.17 -1.29 5.94
N ALA A 15 -22.10 -0.50 6.04
CA ALA A 15 -20.81 -0.82 5.43
C ALA A 15 -20.17 -2.09 6.02
N ARG A 16 -20.23 -2.27 7.35
CA ARG A 16 -19.80 -3.51 8.02
C ARG A 16 -20.60 -4.72 7.53
N THR A 17 -21.92 -4.57 7.39
CA THR A 17 -22.79 -5.64 6.88
C THR A 17 -22.43 -6.02 5.45
N ARG A 18 -22.21 -5.01 4.60
CA ARG A 18 -21.74 -5.21 3.21
C ARG A 18 -20.40 -5.92 3.16
N ALA A 19 -19.43 -5.52 3.98
CA ALA A 19 -18.12 -6.15 4.08
C ALA A 19 -18.23 -7.63 4.45
N ARG A 20 -19.01 -7.95 5.50
CA ARG A 20 -19.26 -9.34 5.92
C ARG A 20 -19.91 -10.17 4.82
N HIS A 21 -20.97 -9.67 4.18
CA HIS A 21 -21.60 -10.36 3.05
C HIS A 21 -20.62 -10.59 1.89
N ALA A 22 -19.68 -9.67 1.67
CA ALA A 22 -18.64 -9.85 0.66
C ALA A 22 -17.63 -10.93 1.00
N VAL A 23 -17.22 -11.04 2.27
CA VAL A 23 -16.36 -12.13 2.75
C VAL A 23 -17.07 -13.48 2.61
N GLU A 24 -18.33 -13.57 3.06
CA GLU A 24 -19.15 -14.79 2.99
C GLU A 24 -19.36 -15.29 1.56
N ALA A 25 -19.45 -14.37 0.60
CA ALA A 25 -19.59 -14.72 -0.82
C ALA A 25 -18.28 -15.22 -1.47
N GLY A 26 -17.15 -15.10 -0.79
CA GLY A 26 -15.83 -15.50 -1.29
C GLY A 26 -15.22 -14.54 -2.33
N PRO A 27 -14.01 -14.88 -2.83
CA PRO A 27 -13.26 -14.02 -3.74
C PRO A 27 -14.04 -13.63 -4.99
N ARG A 28 -14.17 -12.33 -5.21
CA ARG A 28 -14.90 -11.75 -6.35
C ARG A 28 -14.41 -10.33 -6.66
N SER A 29 -14.76 -9.85 -7.84
CA SER A 29 -14.64 -8.43 -8.19
C SER A 29 -15.87 -7.96 -8.95
N THR A 30 -16.44 -6.82 -8.55
CA THR A 30 -17.52 -6.18 -9.32
C THR A 30 -16.92 -5.49 -10.55
N PRO A 31 -17.44 -5.75 -11.76
CA PRO A 31 -16.94 -5.13 -13.00
C PRO A 31 -17.13 -3.60 -12.98
N PRO A 32 -16.41 -2.85 -13.82
CA PRO A 32 -16.65 -1.41 -13.96
C PRO A 32 -18.07 -1.13 -14.46
N ASP A 33 -18.66 -0.02 -14.02
CA ASP A 33 -20.01 0.38 -14.44
C ASP A 33 -20.02 1.53 -15.46
N GLY A 34 -18.85 2.08 -15.78
CA GLY A 34 -18.64 3.13 -16.77
C GLY A 34 -19.08 4.52 -16.32
N VAL A 35 -19.46 4.70 -15.05
CA VAL A 35 -20.01 5.97 -14.55
C VAL A 35 -18.88 6.89 -14.09
N PRO A 36 -18.73 8.10 -14.69
CA PRO A 36 -17.73 9.07 -14.25
C PRO A 36 -17.99 9.57 -12.82
N ARG A 37 -16.94 9.66 -12.02
CA ARG A 37 -17.00 10.14 -10.63
C ARG A 37 -16.46 11.56 -10.51
N ARG A 38 -17.09 12.36 -9.66
CA ARG A 38 -16.76 13.78 -9.48
C ARG A 38 -15.74 14.02 -8.37
N ARG A 39 -15.74 13.17 -7.35
CA ARG A 39 -14.82 13.27 -6.20
C ARG A 39 -13.83 12.13 -6.28
N ARG A 40 -12.59 12.42 -6.68
CA ARG A 40 -11.55 11.41 -6.91
C ARG A 40 -10.51 11.48 -5.81
N LEU A 41 -10.55 10.51 -4.91
CA LEU A 41 -9.81 10.56 -3.64
C LEU A 41 -8.85 9.39 -3.51
N VAL A 42 -7.73 9.62 -2.85
CA VAL A 42 -6.71 8.60 -2.55
C VAL A 42 -6.66 8.35 -1.05
N LEU A 43 -6.68 7.07 -0.68
CA LEU A 43 -6.49 6.53 0.65
C LEU A 43 -5.15 5.78 0.67
N GLY A 44 -4.19 6.24 1.46
CA GLY A 44 -2.86 5.62 1.55
C GLY A 44 -2.73 4.68 2.72
N ASP A 45 -2.13 3.50 2.50
CA ASP A 45 -1.77 2.56 3.57
C ASP A 45 -2.90 2.28 4.57
N PRO A 46 -3.93 1.52 4.18
CA PRO A 46 -5.04 1.19 5.06
C PRO A 46 -4.69 0.07 6.06
N GLN A 47 -3.43 -0.03 6.50
CA GLN A 47 -2.97 -0.86 7.63
C GLN A 47 -3.60 -0.41 8.97
N ALA A 48 -4.90 -0.64 9.10
CA ALA A 48 -5.72 -0.30 10.25
C ALA A 48 -6.97 -1.21 10.32
N PRO A 49 -7.69 -1.24 11.45
CA PRO A 49 -9.00 -1.86 11.51
C PRO A 49 -9.92 -1.34 10.40
N CYS A 50 -10.61 -2.24 9.71
CA CYS A 50 -11.61 -1.90 8.68
C CYS A 50 -12.62 -0.87 9.20
N ASP A 51 -13.04 -0.97 10.46
CA ASP A 51 -13.93 0.01 11.08
C ASP A 51 -13.34 1.43 11.11
N LYS A 52 -12.03 1.55 11.36
CA LYS A 52 -11.34 2.84 11.34
C LYS A 52 -11.35 3.43 9.94
N VAL A 53 -11.08 2.62 8.91
CA VAL A 53 -11.18 3.04 7.51
C VAL A 53 -12.59 3.53 7.20
N LEU A 54 -13.61 2.76 7.54
CA LEU A 54 -15.01 3.14 7.30
C LEU A 54 -15.40 4.44 8.01
N ARG A 55 -14.92 4.65 9.25
CA ARG A 55 -15.15 5.89 9.99
C ARG A 55 -14.44 7.10 9.37
N ILE A 56 -13.25 6.91 8.80
CA ILE A 56 -12.56 7.96 8.02
C ILE A 56 -13.38 8.30 6.77
N LEU A 57 -13.83 7.28 6.01
CA LEU A 57 -14.65 7.50 4.83
C LEU A 57 -15.99 8.19 5.17
N GLU A 58 -16.63 7.81 6.28
CA GLU A 58 -17.83 8.48 6.80
C GLU A 58 -17.54 9.93 7.18
N HIS A 59 -16.46 10.18 7.90
CA HIS A 59 -16.05 11.53 8.32
C HIS A 59 -15.90 12.48 7.12
N HIS A 60 -15.38 11.97 6.00
CA HIS A 60 -15.24 12.69 4.73
C HIS A 60 -16.50 12.68 3.85
N GLY A 61 -17.62 12.15 4.37
CA GLY A 61 -18.92 12.12 3.71
C GLY A 61 -18.93 11.28 2.43
N LEU A 62 -18.23 10.14 2.44
CA LEU A 62 -18.04 9.27 1.28
C LEU A 62 -18.93 8.02 1.28
N LEU A 63 -19.48 7.63 2.43
CA LEU A 63 -20.37 6.47 2.52
C LEU A 63 -21.81 6.82 2.12
N GLY A 64 -22.45 5.91 1.41
CA GLY A 64 -23.88 5.92 1.07
C GLY A 64 -24.72 5.09 2.04
N GLU A 65 -26.04 5.22 1.93
CA GLU A 65 -27.01 4.55 2.82
C GLU A 65 -26.98 3.02 2.71
N ASP A 66 -26.52 2.48 1.58
CA ASP A 66 -26.37 1.04 1.33
C ASP A 66 -25.06 0.45 1.89
N GLY A 67 -24.26 1.27 2.57
CA GLY A 67 -22.95 0.88 3.09
C GLY A 67 -21.84 0.81 2.05
N GLY A 68 -22.11 1.21 0.80
CA GLY A 68 -21.09 1.43 -0.23
C GLY A 68 -20.54 2.85 -0.22
N LEU A 69 -19.64 3.13 -1.16
CA LEU A 69 -19.28 4.50 -1.51
C LEU A 69 -20.43 5.19 -2.25
N ARG A 70 -20.58 6.49 -2.01
CA ARG A 70 -21.53 7.33 -2.76
C ARG A 70 -21.27 7.24 -4.27
N PRO A 71 -22.31 7.27 -5.12
CA PRO A 71 -22.15 7.12 -6.57
C PRO A 71 -21.28 8.19 -7.25
N ASP A 72 -21.05 9.34 -6.62
CA ASP A 72 -20.21 10.41 -7.17
C ASP A 72 -18.73 10.32 -6.76
N VAL A 73 -18.36 9.34 -5.92
CA VAL A 73 -17.02 9.16 -5.37
C VAL A 73 -16.25 8.06 -6.12
N GLN A 74 -14.99 8.35 -6.46
CA GLN A 74 -13.97 7.37 -6.79
C GLN A 74 -12.96 7.33 -5.65
N LEU A 75 -12.59 6.12 -5.21
CA LEU A 75 -11.57 5.90 -4.20
C LEU A 75 -10.42 5.07 -4.80
N ILE A 76 -9.19 5.53 -4.61
CA ILE A 76 -7.98 4.77 -4.91
C ILE A 76 -7.36 4.33 -3.58
N SER A 77 -7.41 3.02 -3.30
CA SER A 77 -6.79 2.41 -2.12
C SER A 77 -5.38 2.00 -2.46
N VAL A 78 -4.39 2.59 -1.79
CA VAL A 78 -2.97 2.44 -2.13
C VAL A 78 -2.29 1.43 -1.22
N GLY A 79 -2.34 0.16 -1.64
CA GLY A 79 -1.50 -0.94 -1.15
C GLY A 79 -1.59 -1.25 0.34
N ASP A 80 -0.92 -2.31 0.76
CA ASP A 80 -0.72 -2.69 2.16
C ASP A 80 -2.03 -2.83 2.95
N HIS A 81 -2.95 -3.67 2.47
CA HIS A 81 -4.24 -3.86 3.13
C HIS A 81 -4.17 -4.74 4.38
N PHE A 82 -3.01 -5.36 4.64
CA PHE A 82 -2.81 -6.38 5.68
C PHE A 82 -1.67 -6.03 6.63
N ASP A 83 -1.58 -6.79 7.72
CA ASP A 83 -0.48 -6.76 8.71
C ASP A 83 -0.36 -5.45 9.48
N TRP A 84 -1.20 -5.33 10.50
CA TRP A 84 -1.17 -4.25 11.47
C TRP A 84 -1.51 -4.76 12.87
N GLY A 85 -1.22 -3.93 13.86
CA GLY A 85 -1.54 -4.22 15.26
C GLY A 85 -0.48 -5.07 15.98
N PRO A 86 -0.57 -5.14 17.30
CA PRO A 86 0.30 -5.98 18.12
C PRO A 86 -0.05 -7.48 18.00
N PRO A 87 0.83 -8.39 18.47
CA PRO A 87 0.57 -9.83 18.46
C PRO A 87 -0.78 -10.26 19.06
N SER A 88 -1.25 -9.56 20.10
CA SER A 88 -2.54 -9.84 20.76
C SER A 88 -3.77 -9.58 19.89
N GLU A 89 -3.61 -8.88 18.76
CA GLU A 89 -4.71 -8.48 17.87
C GLU A 89 -4.70 -9.25 16.54
N ARG A 90 -3.73 -10.15 16.30
CA ARG A 90 -3.51 -10.79 14.98
C ARG A 90 -4.75 -11.44 14.38
N ASP A 91 -5.52 -12.18 15.18
CA ASP A 91 -6.76 -12.83 14.70
C ASP A 91 -7.78 -11.80 14.22
N ALA A 92 -8.10 -10.82 15.07
CA ALA A 92 -9.04 -9.75 14.73
C ALA A 92 -8.54 -8.91 13.55
N ALA A 93 -7.24 -8.64 13.49
CA ALA A 93 -6.62 -7.88 12.43
C ALA A 93 -6.64 -8.63 11.09
N ALA A 94 -6.45 -9.95 11.11
CA ALA A 94 -6.54 -10.79 9.92
C ALA A 94 -7.95 -10.81 9.32
N GLU A 95 -8.98 -10.97 10.15
CA GLU A 95 -10.39 -10.92 9.75
C GLU A 95 -10.77 -9.53 9.24
N SER A 96 -10.36 -8.49 9.96
CA SER A 96 -10.67 -7.09 9.65
C SER A 96 -10.05 -6.65 8.32
N ALA A 97 -8.78 -6.98 8.07
CA ALA A 97 -8.11 -6.70 6.81
C ALA A 97 -8.79 -7.41 5.62
N LEU A 98 -9.18 -8.68 5.78
CA LEU A 98 -9.93 -9.39 4.75
C LEU A 98 -11.29 -8.75 4.47
N ALA A 99 -12.01 -8.32 5.53
CA ALA A 99 -13.27 -7.61 5.38
C ALA A 99 -13.11 -6.29 4.60
N LEU A 100 -12.03 -5.55 4.81
CA LEU A 100 -11.72 -4.35 4.03
C LEU A 100 -11.52 -4.68 2.55
N VAL A 101 -10.67 -5.66 2.22
CA VAL A 101 -10.40 -6.06 0.83
C VAL A 101 -11.68 -6.52 0.13
N ALA A 102 -12.50 -7.32 0.81
CA ALA A 102 -13.78 -7.79 0.27
C ALA A 102 -14.77 -6.63 0.06
N TRP A 103 -14.82 -5.66 0.99
CA TRP A 103 -15.64 -4.45 0.86
C TRP A 103 -15.19 -3.62 -0.35
N LEU A 104 -13.89 -3.35 -0.50
CA LEU A 104 -13.32 -2.62 -1.64
C LEU A 104 -13.67 -3.31 -2.97
N ALA A 105 -13.43 -4.61 -3.08
CA ALA A 105 -13.68 -5.40 -4.28
C ALA A 105 -15.17 -5.53 -4.64
N SER A 106 -16.07 -5.30 -3.69
CA SER A 106 -17.52 -5.29 -3.92
C SER A 106 -18.01 -4.07 -4.71
N HIS A 107 -17.20 -3.03 -4.88
CA HIS A 107 -17.52 -1.85 -5.67
C HIS A 107 -17.11 -2.02 -7.14
N PRO A 108 -17.80 -1.35 -8.09
CA PRO A 108 -17.36 -1.28 -9.47
C PRO A 108 -15.87 -0.95 -9.60
N ALA A 109 -15.19 -1.62 -10.55
CA ALA A 109 -13.72 -1.54 -10.69
C ALA A 109 -13.19 -0.16 -11.09
N ASP A 110 -14.06 0.72 -11.58
CA ASP A 110 -13.79 2.12 -11.89
C ASP A 110 -14.25 3.08 -10.77
N GLN A 111 -15.04 2.61 -9.80
CA GLN A 111 -15.36 3.36 -8.57
C GLN A 111 -14.29 3.17 -7.50
N VAL A 112 -13.77 1.95 -7.32
CA VAL A 112 -12.69 1.65 -6.36
C VAL A 112 -11.50 1.03 -7.07
N ILE A 113 -10.42 1.80 -7.20
CA ILE A 113 -9.14 1.33 -7.74
C ILE A 113 -8.33 0.74 -6.58
N MET A 114 -7.85 -0.49 -6.73
CA MET A 114 -7.03 -1.17 -5.73
C MET A 114 -5.60 -1.32 -6.23
N LEU A 115 -4.66 -0.67 -5.55
CA LEU A 115 -3.24 -0.81 -5.88
C LEU A 115 -2.58 -1.83 -4.97
N LEU A 116 -1.58 -2.54 -5.50
CA LEU A 116 -0.79 -3.53 -4.76
C LEU A 116 0.24 -2.84 -3.88
N GLY A 117 0.31 -3.24 -2.62
CA GLY A 117 1.47 -2.99 -1.76
C GLY A 117 2.30 -4.25 -1.53
N ASN A 118 3.39 -4.10 -0.76
CA ASN A 118 4.26 -5.21 -0.44
C ASN A 118 3.59 -6.25 0.48
N HIS A 119 2.70 -5.84 1.39
CA HIS A 119 1.97 -6.78 2.25
C HIS A 119 0.89 -7.57 1.48
N ASP A 120 0.30 -6.95 0.45
CA ASP A 120 -0.62 -7.65 -0.46
C ASP A 120 0.15 -8.70 -1.27
N LEU A 121 1.25 -8.31 -1.90
CA LEU A 121 2.10 -9.22 -2.67
C LEU A 121 2.72 -10.30 -1.78
N GLY A 122 3.01 -10.01 -0.51
CA GLY A 122 3.50 -10.98 0.46
C GLY A 122 2.63 -12.23 0.58
N ARG A 123 1.31 -12.10 0.35
CA ARG A 123 0.37 -13.24 0.37
C ARG A 123 0.63 -14.27 -0.73
N VAL A 124 1.09 -13.81 -1.89
CA VAL A 124 1.34 -14.64 -3.09
C VAL A 124 2.83 -14.73 -3.45
N GLY A 125 3.70 -13.99 -2.77
CA GLY A 125 5.16 -14.03 -2.87
C GLY A 125 5.74 -14.89 -1.74
N GLU A 126 6.18 -14.23 -0.66
CA GLU A 126 6.85 -14.84 0.49
C GLU A 126 6.01 -15.96 1.16
N LEU A 127 4.69 -15.78 1.19
CA LEU A 127 3.77 -16.68 1.91
C LEU A 127 3.05 -17.68 1.00
N ALA A 128 3.43 -17.76 -0.28
CA ALA A 128 2.78 -18.60 -1.27
C ALA A 128 2.72 -20.09 -0.88
N GLY A 129 3.72 -20.58 -0.14
CA GLY A 129 3.84 -21.99 0.27
C GLY A 129 3.21 -22.35 1.63
N PHE A 130 2.55 -21.42 2.31
CA PHE A 130 1.99 -21.64 3.65
C PHE A 130 0.49 -21.92 3.63
N ASP A 131 0.02 -22.89 4.40
CA ASP A 131 -1.36 -22.91 4.87
C ASP A 131 -1.43 -22.32 6.30
N ASP A 132 -2.64 -22.21 6.85
CA ASP A 132 -2.85 -21.63 8.19
C ASP A 132 -2.09 -22.42 9.27
N ALA A 133 -2.07 -23.75 9.20
CA ALA A 133 -1.44 -24.60 10.20
C ALA A 133 0.09 -24.48 10.17
N ARG A 134 0.68 -24.53 8.95
CA ARG A 134 2.11 -24.37 8.73
C ARG A 134 2.58 -22.98 9.11
N PHE A 135 1.79 -21.95 8.82
CA PHE A 135 2.14 -20.59 9.20
C PHE A 135 2.06 -20.39 10.71
N ALA A 136 1.02 -20.91 11.37
CA ALA A 136 0.91 -20.86 12.82
C ALA A 136 2.09 -21.53 13.53
N ALA A 137 2.58 -22.66 13.00
CA ALA A 137 3.77 -23.33 13.51
C ALA A 137 5.03 -22.44 13.38
N ALA A 138 5.25 -21.86 12.21
CA ALA A 138 6.37 -20.93 11.98
C ALA A 138 6.25 -19.67 12.87
N GLN A 139 5.06 -19.09 13.00
CA GLN A 139 4.82 -17.90 13.81
C GLN A 139 5.08 -18.16 15.30
N ALA A 140 4.61 -19.28 15.84
CA ALA A 140 4.87 -19.62 17.24
C ALA A 140 6.37 -19.77 17.54
N GLU A 141 7.14 -20.24 16.57
CA GLU A 141 8.60 -20.30 16.67
C GLU A 141 9.25 -18.92 16.56
N ALA A 142 8.84 -18.13 15.56
CA ALA A 142 9.31 -16.76 15.36
C ALA A 142 9.08 -15.88 16.60
N ASP A 143 7.92 -15.99 17.27
CA ASP A 143 7.60 -15.24 18.49
C ASP A 143 8.50 -15.59 19.69
N ARG A 144 9.08 -16.79 19.72
CA ARG A 144 10.06 -17.17 20.74
C ARG A 144 11.44 -16.58 20.46
N ILE A 145 11.80 -16.47 19.18
CA ILE A 145 13.11 -16.01 18.71
C ILE A 145 13.19 -14.48 18.69
N TYR A 146 12.11 -13.83 18.28
CA TYR A 146 12.00 -12.38 18.18
C TYR A 146 11.10 -11.84 19.29
N GLN A 147 11.70 -11.15 20.26
CA GLN A 147 10.99 -10.56 21.38
C GLN A 147 11.40 -9.11 21.59
N HIS A 148 10.41 -8.22 21.64
CA HIS A 148 10.62 -6.80 21.98
C HIS A 148 11.69 -6.08 21.14
N GLY A 149 11.82 -6.44 19.86
CA GLY A 149 12.82 -5.84 18.97
C GLY A 149 14.21 -6.46 19.06
N VAL A 150 14.34 -7.60 19.74
CA VAL A 150 15.59 -8.36 19.87
C VAL A 150 15.38 -9.74 19.27
N THR A 151 16.32 -10.15 18.42
CA THR A 151 16.34 -11.47 17.79
C THR A 151 17.44 -12.32 18.41
N ASP A 152 17.12 -13.54 18.83
CA ASP A 152 18.13 -14.56 19.13
C ASP A 152 18.78 -15.03 17.83
N GLU A 153 20.04 -14.62 17.57
CA GLU A 153 20.77 -14.98 16.35
C GLU A 153 20.94 -16.48 16.14
N ALA A 154 21.15 -17.25 17.22
CA ALA A 154 21.30 -18.70 17.11
C ALA A 154 19.96 -19.36 16.79
N GLY A 155 18.89 -18.89 17.45
CA GLY A 155 17.51 -19.26 17.15
C GLY A 155 17.12 -18.93 15.72
N GLU A 156 17.45 -17.73 15.23
CA GLU A 156 17.12 -17.29 13.87
C GLU A 156 17.79 -18.14 12.80
N ARG A 157 19.08 -18.48 12.95
CA ARG A 157 19.74 -19.40 12.02
C ARG A 157 19.00 -20.75 11.92
N ALA A 158 18.68 -21.35 13.08
CA ALA A 158 17.97 -22.63 13.12
C ALA A 158 16.54 -22.52 12.57
N PHE A 159 15.89 -21.37 12.76
CA PHE A 159 14.57 -21.08 12.20
C PHE A 159 14.62 -20.98 10.68
N LEU A 160 15.59 -20.25 10.11
CA LEU A 160 15.71 -20.07 8.67
C LEU A 160 16.12 -21.37 7.94
N GLU A 161 16.84 -22.28 8.61
CA GLU A 161 17.07 -23.63 8.10
C GLU A 161 15.77 -24.44 7.99
N ARG A 162 14.82 -24.27 8.93
CA ARG A 162 13.52 -24.96 8.92
C ARG A 162 12.49 -24.29 8.01
N TRP A 163 12.53 -22.97 7.92
CA TRP A 163 11.56 -22.14 7.21
C TRP A 163 12.26 -21.31 6.13
N PRO A 164 12.94 -21.91 5.15
CA PRO A 164 13.80 -21.18 4.21
C PRO A 164 13.03 -20.22 3.30
N GLN A 165 11.71 -20.40 3.14
CA GLN A 165 10.87 -19.54 2.31
C GLN A 165 10.59 -18.15 2.90
N VAL A 166 10.94 -17.87 4.16
CA VAL A 166 10.74 -16.55 4.77
C VAL A 166 12.09 -15.87 5.04
N PRO A 167 12.15 -14.53 4.99
CA PRO A 167 13.40 -13.79 5.13
C PRO A 167 13.99 -13.78 6.54
N THR A 168 13.17 -13.57 7.59
CA THR A 168 13.62 -13.45 8.98
C THR A 168 12.53 -13.90 9.95
N ALA A 169 12.92 -14.22 11.19
CA ALA A 169 11.94 -14.50 12.25
C ALA A 169 11.12 -13.23 12.60
N GLU A 170 11.75 -12.06 12.60
CA GLU A 170 11.07 -10.77 12.83
C GLU A 170 9.91 -10.55 11.87
N LEU A 171 10.09 -10.80 10.56
CA LEU A 171 9.05 -10.55 9.57
C LEU A 171 7.88 -11.53 9.73
N VAL A 172 8.13 -12.79 10.10
CA VAL A 172 7.04 -13.74 10.40
C VAL A 172 6.25 -13.33 11.65
N ALA A 173 6.95 -12.83 12.68
CA ALA A 173 6.31 -12.39 13.91
C ALA A 173 5.55 -11.06 13.72
N ARG A 174 6.07 -10.11 12.94
CA ARG A 174 5.50 -8.75 12.83
C ARG A 174 4.76 -8.54 11.51
N ASP A 175 5.50 -8.58 10.42
CA ASP A 175 5.05 -8.04 9.12
C ASP A 175 4.22 -9.04 8.31
N PHE A 176 4.20 -10.31 8.70
CA PHE A 176 3.29 -11.35 8.19
C PHE A 176 2.32 -11.84 9.27
N GLY A 177 2.30 -11.15 10.41
CA GLY A 177 1.66 -11.60 11.65
C GLY A 177 0.18 -11.99 11.49
N ASN A 178 -0.49 -11.40 10.49
CA ASN A 178 -1.93 -11.54 10.27
C ASN A 178 -2.25 -12.48 9.11
N PHE A 179 -1.28 -13.23 8.58
CA PHE A 179 -1.49 -14.11 7.43
C PHE A 179 -2.56 -15.15 7.71
N ARG A 180 -3.55 -15.21 6.82
CA ARG A 180 -4.47 -16.35 6.72
C ARG A 180 -4.55 -16.77 5.26
N GLN A 181 -4.69 -18.06 5.01
CA GLN A 181 -4.81 -18.61 3.66
C GLN A 181 -5.94 -17.93 2.87
N ALA A 182 -7.07 -17.64 3.51
CA ALA A 182 -8.18 -16.92 2.87
C ALA A 182 -7.75 -15.55 2.29
N GLN A 183 -6.81 -14.83 2.92
CA GLN A 183 -6.30 -13.57 2.39
C GLN A 183 -5.52 -13.80 1.09
N ARG A 184 -4.71 -14.86 1.02
CA ARG A 184 -4.01 -15.24 -0.22
C ARG A 184 -5.00 -15.59 -1.32
N ASP A 185 -6.02 -16.38 -1.03
CA ASP A 185 -7.01 -16.79 -2.03
C ASP A 185 -7.72 -15.57 -2.64
N TRP A 186 -8.00 -14.55 -1.83
CA TRP A 186 -8.52 -13.26 -2.31
C TRP A 186 -7.52 -12.47 -3.14
N VAL A 187 -6.27 -12.33 -2.69
CA VAL A 187 -5.23 -11.61 -3.44
C VAL A 187 -4.97 -12.28 -4.79
N GLU A 188 -4.84 -13.61 -4.81
CA GLU A 188 -4.67 -14.39 -6.04
C GLU A 188 -5.83 -14.17 -7.01
N HIS A 189 -7.08 -14.27 -6.53
CA HIS A 189 -8.25 -14.01 -7.37
C HIS A 189 -8.21 -12.60 -7.97
N LEU A 190 -7.99 -11.58 -7.14
CA LEU A 190 -8.00 -10.17 -7.54
C LEU A 190 -6.86 -9.83 -8.52
N LEU A 191 -5.70 -10.48 -8.41
CA LEU A 191 -4.64 -10.41 -9.41
C LEU A 191 -5.08 -11.05 -10.74
N ARG A 192 -5.62 -12.27 -10.70
CA ARG A 192 -6.04 -13.01 -11.91
C ARG A 192 -7.12 -12.28 -12.71
N VAL A 193 -8.05 -11.60 -12.04
CA VAL A 193 -9.09 -10.79 -12.70
C VAL A 193 -8.66 -9.34 -12.97
N ARG A 194 -7.36 -9.02 -12.80
CA ARG A 194 -6.76 -7.69 -13.02
C ARG A 194 -7.40 -6.57 -12.19
N ARG A 195 -7.97 -6.92 -11.03
CA ARG A 195 -8.55 -5.94 -10.11
C ARG A 195 -7.48 -5.19 -9.33
N PHE A 196 -6.43 -5.90 -8.93
CA PHE A 196 -5.22 -5.27 -8.38
C PHE A 196 -4.35 -4.72 -9.50
N ARG A 197 -3.83 -3.50 -9.31
CA ARG A 197 -2.94 -2.82 -10.26
C ARG A 197 -1.64 -2.38 -9.56
N ALA A 198 -0.56 -2.26 -10.32
CA ALA A 198 0.69 -1.67 -9.80
C ALA A 198 0.61 -0.14 -9.74
N ALA A 199 -0.08 0.47 -10.71
CA ALA A 199 -0.20 1.92 -10.81
C ALA A 199 -1.51 2.37 -11.47
N HIS A 200 -1.93 3.59 -11.18
CA HIS A 200 -3.10 4.24 -11.75
C HIS A 200 -2.77 5.65 -12.25
N VAL A 201 -3.20 5.99 -13.46
CA VAL A 201 -3.06 7.34 -14.01
C VAL A 201 -4.25 8.19 -13.58
N ALA A 202 -3.98 9.25 -12.82
CA ALA A 202 -5.02 10.15 -12.29
C ALA A 202 -5.19 11.45 -13.13
N GLY A 203 -4.23 11.72 -14.02
CA GLY A 203 -4.24 12.84 -14.96
C GLY A 203 -2.88 13.04 -15.62
N THR A 204 -2.75 14.11 -16.41
CA THR A 204 -1.48 14.46 -17.06
C THR A 204 -0.37 14.67 -16.03
N GLY A 205 0.70 13.88 -16.14
CA GLY A 205 1.85 13.90 -15.23
C GLY A 205 1.51 13.50 -13.80
N LEU A 206 0.37 12.84 -13.54
CA LEU A 206 -0.06 12.42 -12.20
C LEU A 206 -0.30 10.91 -12.15
N LEU A 207 0.56 10.22 -11.41
CA LEU A 207 0.56 8.78 -11.22
C LEU A 207 0.28 8.45 -9.74
N VAL A 208 -0.54 7.44 -9.48
CA VAL A 208 -0.74 6.87 -8.13
C VAL A 208 -0.18 5.46 -8.11
N LEU A 209 0.63 5.15 -7.11
CA LEU A 209 1.32 3.87 -6.94
C LEU A 209 1.66 3.65 -5.46
N HIS A 210 2.01 2.43 -5.08
CA HIS A 210 2.32 2.13 -3.69
C HIS A 210 3.58 2.83 -3.18
N ALA A 211 4.69 2.59 -3.87
CA ALA A 211 5.96 3.26 -3.63
C ALA A 211 6.52 3.83 -4.93
N GLY A 212 7.41 4.81 -4.81
CA GLY A 212 7.89 5.60 -5.94
C GLY A 212 8.76 4.81 -6.91
N VAL A 213 8.71 5.21 -8.18
CA VAL A 213 9.55 4.68 -9.27
C VAL A 213 10.56 5.71 -9.75
N THR A 214 11.76 5.25 -10.08
CA THR A 214 12.83 6.05 -10.69
C THR A 214 13.00 5.73 -12.17
N HIS A 215 13.90 6.45 -12.85
CA HIS A 215 14.26 6.09 -14.24
C HIS A 215 14.68 4.62 -14.38
N GLU A 216 15.45 4.09 -13.43
CA GLU A 216 16.00 2.74 -13.49
C GLU A 216 14.93 1.67 -13.32
N ASP A 217 13.90 1.94 -12.52
CA ASP A 217 12.78 1.01 -12.37
C ASP A 217 11.94 0.93 -13.65
N LEU A 218 11.82 2.06 -14.36
CA LEU A 218 11.10 2.13 -15.64
C LEU A 218 11.90 1.48 -16.78
N GLU A 219 13.24 1.59 -16.77
CA GLU A 219 14.11 0.91 -17.73
C GLU A 219 13.91 -0.62 -17.71
N VAL A 220 13.68 -1.21 -16.53
CA VAL A 220 13.37 -2.65 -16.39
C VAL A 220 12.09 -3.07 -17.13
N THR A 221 11.12 -2.17 -17.26
CA THR A 221 9.87 -2.44 -17.99
C THR A 221 10.03 -2.38 -19.51
N GLY A 222 11.20 -1.94 -20.00
CA GLY A 222 11.43 -1.68 -21.42
C GLY A 222 10.82 -0.37 -21.92
N LEU A 223 10.32 0.49 -21.02
CA LEU A 223 9.81 1.81 -21.38
C LEU A 223 10.96 2.71 -21.84
N ALA A 224 10.76 3.41 -22.96
CA ALA A 224 11.76 4.33 -23.48
C ALA A 224 11.84 5.60 -22.62
N ARG A 225 13.06 6.14 -22.45
CA ARG A 225 13.37 7.20 -21.49
C ARG A 225 12.55 8.48 -21.70
N GLU A 226 12.24 8.81 -22.95
CA GLU A 226 11.39 9.94 -23.35
C GLU A 226 9.95 9.85 -22.82
N HIS A 227 9.50 8.65 -22.47
CA HIS A 227 8.17 8.40 -21.92
C HIS A 227 8.14 8.31 -20.38
N HIS A 228 9.29 8.45 -19.70
CA HIS A 228 9.32 8.28 -18.23
C HIS A 228 8.56 9.37 -17.47
N ALA A 229 8.32 10.54 -18.09
CA ALA A 229 7.48 11.60 -17.53
C ALA A 229 5.99 11.45 -17.88
N ASP A 230 5.64 10.51 -18.77
CA ASP A 230 4.26 10.26 -19.18
C ASP A 230 3.60 9.27 -18.21
N ALA A 231 2.74 9.81 -17.33
CA ALA A 231 2.02 9.01 -16.34
C ALA A 231 1.17 7.88 -16.98
N HIS A 232 0.65 8.07 -18.19
CA HIS A 232 -0.11 7.01 -18.88
C HIS A 232 0.82 5.88 -19.34
N ALA A 233 1.91 6.24 -20.03
CA ALA A 233 2.88 5.27 -20.52
C ALA A 233 3.52 4.48 -19.36
N VAL A 234 3.86 5.17 -18.26
CA VAL A 234 4.38 4.55 -17.04
C VAL A 234 3.37 3.59 -16.42
N ALA A 235 2.12 4.02 -16.21
CA ALA A 235 1.08 3.15 -15.64
C ALA A 235 0.83 1.92 -16.50
N GLN A 236 0.82 2.08 -17.83
CA GLN A 236 0.65 0.98 -18.77
C GLN A 236 1.81 -0.01 -18.68
N ALA A 237 3.06 0.47 -18.71
CA ALA A 237 4.25 -0.39 -18.66
C ALA A 237 4.30 -1.22 -17.37
N LEU A 238 4.11 -0.59 -16.21
CA LEU A 238 4.11 -1.27 -14.92
C LEU A 238 3.00 -2.32 -14.81
N ASN A 239 1.79 -1.96 -15.23
CA ASN A 239 0.66 -2.89 -15.16
C ASN A 239 0.77 -4.04 -16.19
N THR A 240 1.39 -3.80 -17.35
CA THR A 240 1.64 -4.85 -18.35
C THR A 240 2.54 -5.94 -17.77
N VAL A 241 3.60 -5.56 -17.06
CA VAL A 241 4.47 -6.52 -16.36
C VAL A 241 3.67 -7.37 -15.37
N VAL A 242 2.77 -6.77 -14.58
CA VAL A 242 1.89 -7.52 -13.66
C VAL A 242 0.98 -8.47 -14.43
N ASP A 243 0.25 -7.96 -15.43
CA ASP A 243 -0.75 -8.72 -16.18
C ASP A 243 -0.13 -9.92 -16.91
N GLU A 244 1.03 -9.74 -17.54
CA GLU A 244 1.76 -10.82 -18.23
C GLU A 244 2.27 -11.87 -17.24
N ARG A 245 2.83 -11.45 -16.10
CA ARG A 245 3.36 -12.37 -15.09
C ARG A 245 2.25 -13.18 -14.43
N VAL A 246 1.14 -12.55 -14.09
CA VAL A 246 -0.03 -13.24 -13.54
C VAL A 246 -0.67 -14.18 -14.56
N ALA A 247 -0.75 -13.81 -15.84
CA ALA A 247 -1.28 -14.68 -16.90
C ALA A 247 -0.46 -15.97 -17.07
N GLY A 248 0.87 -15.88 -16.92
CA GLY A 248 1.76 -17.04 -16.95
C GLY A 248 1.90 -17.79 -15.62
N TRP A 249 1.29 -17.31 -14.54
CA TRP A 249 1.49 -17.86 -13.20
C TRP A 249 0.59 -19.07 -12.92
N THR A 250 1.21 -20.24 -12.78
CA THR A 250 0.55 -21.53 -12.56
C THR A 250 0.63 -22.03 -11.12
N GLY A 251 1.40 -21.36 -10.25
CA GLY A 251 1.62 -21.74 -8.86
C GLY A 251 3.00 -21.33 -8.36
N GLY A 252 3.28 -21.62 -7.08
CA GLY A 252 4.52 -21.15 -6.42
C GLY A 252 4.50 -19.64 -6.15
N ARG A 253 5.65 -19.09 -5.77
CA ARG A 253 5.77 -17.65 -5.47
C ARG A 253 5.60 -16.80 -6.74
N LEU A 254 4.74 -15.80 -6.67
CA LEU A 254 4.65 -14.78 -7.71
C LEU A 254 5.87 -13.85 -7.60
N GLU A 255 6.59 -13.71 -8.69
CA GLU A 255 7.66 -12.72 -8.85
C GLU A 255 7.34 -11.82 -10.05
N LEU A 256 7.67 -10.54 -9.93
CA LEU A 256 7.56 -9.58 -11.03
C LEU A 256 8.98 -9.13 -11.38
N PRO A 257 9.66 -9.74 -12.37
CA PRO A 257 11.08 -9.52 -12.61
C PRO A 257 11.46 -8.04 -12.65
N GLY A 258 12.37 -7.68 -11.74
CA GLY A 258 12.88 -6.33 -11.48
C GLY A 258 11.91 -5.33 -10.83
N LEU A 259 10.60 -5.64 -10.73
CA LEU A 259 9.61 -4.83 -10.01
C LEU A 259 9.28 -5.37 -8.61
N HIS A 260 9.31 -6.69 -8.42
CA HIS A 260 9.04 -7.37 -7.15
C HIS A 260 9.83 -8.68 -7.10
N HIS A 261 10.65 -8.82 -6.06
CA HIS A 261 11.30 -10.07 -5.71
C HIS A 261 10.95 -10.41 -4.25
N PRO A 262 10.17 -11.47 -3.99
CA PRO A 262 9.87 -11.94 -2.64
C PRO A 262 11.14 -12.21 -1.85
N GLY A 263 11.13 -11.89 -0.56
CA GLY A 263 12.24 -12.25 0.33
C GLY A 263 12.24 -13.73 0.72
N ASP A 264 13.43 -14.25 1.03
CA ASP A 264 13.62 -15.60 1.56
C ASP A 264 14.91 -15.65 2.42
N ALA A 265 15.20 -16.80 3.04
CA ALA A 265 16.36 -16.93 3.92
C ALA A 265 17.71 -16.70 3.20
N ALA A 266 17.78 -16.93 1.89
CA ALA A 266 19.00 -16.82 1.11
C ALA A 266 19.23 -15.40 0.59
N SER A 267 18.16 -14.71 0.17
CA SER A 267 18.23 -13.35 -0.38
C SER A 267 17.95 -12.25 0.65
N GLY A 268 17.43 -12.60 1.83
CA GLY A 268 16.94 -11.65 2.83
C GLY A 268 15.60 -11.04 2.44
N GLU A 269 15.29 -9.85 2.98
CA GLU A 269 14.01 -9.16 2.78
C GLU A 269 13.67 -8.90 1.30
N GLY A 270 12.38 -8.88 0.97
CA GLY A 270 11.91 -8.62 -0.39
C GLY A 270 12.33 -7.25 -0.95
N THR A 271 12.50 -7.18 -2.26
CA THR A 271 13.00 -5.99 -2.97
C THR A 271 12.12 -5.63 -4.17
N GLY A 272 12.30 -4.42 -4.70
CA GLY A 272 11.56 -3.91 -5.86
C GLY A 272 10.64 -2.75 -5.50
N ILE A 273 9.93 -2.23 -6.50
CA ILE A 273 9.21 -0.94 -6.43
C ILE A 273 8.16 -0.90 -5.32
N PHE A 274 7.64 -2.05 -4.86
CA PHE A 274 6.66 -2.12 -3.79
C PHE A 274 7.27 -1.96 -2.38
N TYR A 275 8.59 -2.13 -2.21
CA TYR A 275 9.27 -1.97 -0.92
C TYR A 275 10.04 -0.65 -0.81
N GLN A 276 10.11 0.10 -1.91
CA GLN A 276 11.03 1.23 -2.06
C GLN A 276 10.69 2.39 -1.13
N ARG A 277 11.74 2.93 -0.49
CA ARG A 277 11.66 4.16 0.31
C ARG A 277 12.75 5.13 -0.15
N PRO A 278 12.46 6.44 -0.30
CA PRO A 278 13.50 7.40 -0.65
C PRO A 278 14.51 7.49 0.50
N SER A 279 15.80 7.60 0.17
CA SER A 279 16.88 7.77 1.14
C SER A 279 18.00 8.62 0.56
N LEU A 280 18.52 9.54 1.39
CA LEU A 280 19.75 10.30 1.12
C LEU A 280 20.85 9.96 2.12
N LYS A 281 20.65 8.94 2.95
CA LYS A 281 21.64 8.49 3.92
C LYS A 281 22.91 8.00 3.21
N PRO A 282 24.12 8.45 3.62
CA PRO A 282 25.37 8.00 3.01
C PRO A 282 25.53 6.48 3.00
N GLU A 283 25.09 5.79 4.06
CA GLU A 283 25.15 4.33 4.17
C GLU A 283 24.25 3.59 3.17
N ASP A 284 23.24 4.25 2.59
CA ASP A 284 22.37 3.67 1.56
C ASP A 284 22.86 3.95 0.13
N ALA A 285 23.96 4.70 -0.07
CA ALA A 285 24.39 5.18 -1.38
C ALA A 285 24.62 4.08 -2.44
N GLU A 286 25.06 2.88 -2.02
CA GLU A 286 25.17 1.73 -2.91
C GLU A 286 23.83 1.03 -3.11
N ARG A 287 23.03 0.91 -2.05
CA ARG A 287 21.70 0.27 -2.08
C ARG A 287 20.73 1.01 -3.01
N THR A 288 20.91 2.32 -3.19
CA THR A 288 20.10 3.12 -4.11
C THR A 288 20.48 2.95 -5.58
N ARG A 289 21.60 2.29 -5.90
CA ARG A 289 22.08 2.07 -7.28
C ARG A 289 21.66 0.73 -7.89
N GLN A 290 21.26 -0.24 -7.08
CA GLN A 290 20.95 -1.61 -7.51
C GLN A 290 19.49 -1.75 -7.93
N THR A 291 19.15 -2.63 -8.88
CA THR A 291 17.74 -2.91 -9.21
C THR A 291 17.55 -4.44 -9.29
N PRO A 292 16.55 -5.02 -8.60
CA PRO A 292 15.61 -4.39 -7.66
C PRO A 292 16.28 -3.94 -6.33
N ARG A 293 15.64 -3.01 -5.60
CA ARG A 293 16.13 -2.41 -4.34
C ARG A 293 15.00 -2.05 -3.37
N ARG A 294 15.32 -1.81 -2.09
CA ARG A 294 14.41 -1.30 -1.03
C ARG A 294 14.59 0.20 -0.75
N ARG A 295 15.65 0.82 -1.28
CA ARG A 295 15.96 2.25 -1.10
C ARG A 295 16.23 2.86 -2.45
N PHE A 296 15.81 4.11 -2.67
CA PHE A 296 16.17 4.82 -3.89
C PHE A 296 16.59 6.26 -3.59
N ASP A 297 17.37 6.82 -4.50
CA ASP A 297 17.72 8.23 -4.44
C ASP A 297 16.60 9.04 -5.09
N PRO A 298 15.88 9.89 -4.34
CA PRO A 298 14.78 10.65 -4.90
C PRO A 298 15.19 11.59 -6.04
N ARG A 299 16.48 11.95 -6.17
CA ARG A 299 16.98 12.75 -7.30
C ARG A 299 16.89 12.04 -8.66
N ARG A 300 16.60 10.72 -8.66
CA ARG A 300 16.49 9.89 -9.87
C ARG A 300 15.04 9.71 -10.35
N ILE A 301 14.10 10.40 -9.72
CA ILE A 301 12.70 10.39 -10.15
C ILE A 301 12.58 11.14 -11.49
N PRO A 302 11.77 10.65 -12.45
CA PRO A 302 11.52 11.37 -13.70
C PRO A 302 10.97 12.79 -13.47
N SER A 303 11.70 13.80 -13.94
CA SER A 303 11.23 15.19 -13.96
C SER A 303 9.93 15.32 -14.75
N GLY A 304 9.04 16.21 -14.31
CA GLY A 304 7.72 16.44 -14.89
C GLY A 304 6.65 15.42 -14.43
N LEU A 305 7.03 14.44 -13.60
CA LEU A 305 6.11 13.45 -13.03
C LEU A 305 5.83 13.74 -11.55
N THR A 306 4.54 13.76 -11.20
CA THR A 306 4.05 13.73 -9.82
C THR A 306 3.57 12.33 -9.50
N GLN A 307 4.11 11.75 -8.43
CA GLN A 307 3.77 10.41 -7.94
C GLN A 307 3.10 10.50 -6.57
N VAL A 308 1.87 10.00 -6.44
CA VAL A 308 1.13 9.89 -5.18
C VAL A 308 1.35 8.48 -4.61
N LEU A 309 1.90 8.41 -3.40
CA LEU A 309 2.46 7.20 -2.78
C LEU A 309 1.77 6.85 -1.48
N GLY A 310 1.43 5.57 -1.31
CA GLY A 310 0.87 5.01 -0.09
C GLY A 310 1.90 4.35 0.82
N HIS A 311 3.21 4.59 0.62
CA HIS A 311 4.25 3.95 1.44
C HIS A 311 5.19 4.97 2.08
N THR A 312 5.50 4.73 3.35
CA THR A 312 6.49 5.41 4.20
C THR A 312 5.96 6.58 5.04
N ARG A 313 5.64 6.28 6.29
CA ARG A 313 5.28 7.23 7.35
C ARG A 313 6.29 8.36 7.56
N ASP A 314 5.81 9.46 8.12
CA ASP A 314 6.59 10.70 8.30
C ASP A 314 7.85 10.51 9.14
N LYS A 315 7.75 9.76 10.24
CA LYS A 315 8.89 9.42 11.08
C LYS A 315 10.01 8.78 10.26
N ARG A 316 9.67 7.84 9.36
CA ARG A 316 10.65 7.10 8.57
C ARG A 316 11.18 7.93 7.39
N ILE A 317 10.34 8.71 6.72
CA ILE A 317 10.81 9.64 5.67
C ILE A 317 11.83 10.62 6.26
N ARG A 318 11.51 11.27 7.39
CA ARG A 318 12.40 12.24 8.02
C ARG A 318 13.75 11.62 8.39
N GLU A 319 13.72 10.40 8.92
CA GLU A 319 14.93 9.64 9.24
C GLU A 319 15.78 9.37 7.99
N LEU A 320 15.18 8.83 6.91
CA LEU A 320 15.90 8.45 5.67
C LEU A 320 16.36 9.66 4.84
N MET A 321 15.68 10.78 4.98
CA MET A 321 15.97 12.02 4.25
C MET A 321 16.86 12.98 5.06
N GLY A 322 17.20 12.65 6.31
CA GLY A 322 17.98 13.54 7.18
C GLY A 322 17.26 14.85 7.55
N VAL A 323 15.93 14.86 7.54
CA VAL A 323 15.14 16.06 7.85
C VAL A 323 15.11 16.27 9.36
N THR A 324 15.81 17.30 9.83
CA THR A 324 15.96 17.62 11.26
C THR A 324 14.98 18.68 11.77
N SER A 325 14.26 19.38 10.89
CA SER A 325 13.36 20.47 11.25
C SER A 325 11.90 20.01 11.41
N GLY A 326 11.26 20.39 12.52
CA GLY A 326 9.85 20.09 12.81
C GLY A 326 9.60 18.66 13.32
N ALA A 327 8.42 18.43 13.90
CA ALA A 327 8.02 17.12 14.42
C ALA A 327 7.40 16.23 13.34
N ALA A 328 7.58 14.91 13.49
CA ALA A 328 6.85 13.94 12.68
C ALA A 328 5.35 14.01 12.98
N ARG A 329 4.50 13.89 11.97
CA ARG A 329 3.04 13.90 12.09
C ARG A 329 2.42 12.71 11.36
N ASP A 330 1.59 11.96 12.06
CA ASP A 330 0.65 11.01 11.47
C ASP A 330 -0.62 11.76 11.01
N GLY A 331 -1.40 11.15 10.14
CA GLY A 331 -2.66 11.63 9.58
C GLY A 331 -2.54 12.58 8.38
N VAL A 332 -1.38 13.19 8.15
CA VAL A 332 -1.26 14.29 7.17
C VAL A 332 -0.66 13.88 5.82
N VAL A 333 -1.14 14.53 4.77
CA VAL A 333 -0.51 14.54 3.44
C VAL A 333 0.83 15.27 3.51
N ARG A 334 1.82 14.74 2.80
CA ARG A 334 3.18 15.28 2.75
C ARG A 334 3.68 15.28 1.33
N HIS A 335 4.73 16.02 1.06
CA HIS A 335 5.36 15.99 -0.26
C HIS A 335 6.87 16.09 -0.17
N LEU A 336 7.51 15.59 -1.24
CA LEU A 336 8.91 15.79 -1.56
C LEU A 336 8.99 16.40 -2.96
N VAL A 337 9.82 17.43 -3.14
CA VAL A 337 10.13 18.01 -4.46
C VAL A 337 11.62 17.89 -4.73
N THR A 338 11.97 17.59 -5.98
CA THR A 338 13.38 17.55 -6.42
C THR A 338 13.54 18.09 -7.84
N ASP A 339 14.66 18.76 -8.09
CA ASP A 339 15.11 19.19 -9.43
C ASP A 339 16.26 18.31 -9.96
N GLY A 340 16.46 17.13 -9.36
CA GLY A 340 17.58 16.23 -9.65
C GLY A 340 18.88 16.56 -8.90
N ALA A 341 18.98 17.73 -8.26
CA ALA A 341 20.12 18.10 -7.42
C ALA A 341 19.72 18.30 -5.95
N ARG A 342 18.65 19.06 -5.72
CA ARG A 342 18.11 19.39 -4.41
C ARG A 342 16.88 18.56 -4.11
N VAL A 343 16.65 18.33 -2.83
CA VAL A 343 15.47 17.62 -2.34
C VAL A 343 14.90 18.37 -1.15
N THR A 344 13.61 18.69 -1.21
CA THR A 344 12.88 19.32 -0.12
C THR A 344 11.72 18.42 0.29
N CYS A 345 11.40 18.40 1.59
CA CYS A 345 10.27 17.65 2.12
C CYS A 345 9.46 18.56 3.04
N ALA A 346 8.14 18.58 2.88
CA ALA A 346 7.25 19.36 3.74
C ALA A 346 5.89 18.68 3.93
N HIS A 347 5.12 19.18 4.90
CA HIS A 347 3.73 18.78 5.10
C HIS A 347 2.79 19.58 4.19
N GLY A 348 1.62 19.01 3.87
CA GLY A 348 0.59 19.63 3.04
C GLY A 348 0.79 19.42 1.54
N ALA A 349 -0.01 20.15 0.75
CA ALA A 349 0.02 20.10 -0.70
C ALA A 349 1.38 20.55 -1.28
N PRO A 350 1.84 19.93 -2.37
CA PRO A 350 3.06 20.38 -3.04
C PRO A 350 2.87 21.80 -3.62
N PRO A 351 3.94 22.61 -3.68
CA PRO A 351 3.90 23.89 -4.39
C PRO A 351 3.70 23.66 -5.91
N PRO A 352 3.29 24.69 -6.66
CA PRO A 352 3.36 24.65 -8.11
C PRO A 352 4.78 24.33 -8.58
N THR A 353 4.91 23.35 -9.48
CA THR A 353 6.17 22.84 -10.02
C THR A 353 6.15 22.88 -11.54
N GLY A 354 7.32 23.00 -12.16
CA GLY A 354 7.50 22.99 -13.61
C GLY A 354 7.91 21.61 -14.14
N ALA A 355 8.31 21.57 -15.41
CA ALA A 355 8.71 20.33 -16.09
C ALA A 355 10.09 19.81 -15.65
N ALA A 356 10.90 20.64 -14.97
CA ALA A 356 12.22 20.25 -14.48
C ALA A 356 12.16 19.53 -13.13
N GLU A 357 11.10 19.78 -12.36
CA GLU A 357 10.91 19.20 -11.05
C GLU A 357 10.13 17.89 -11.10
N ALA A 358 10.47 16.97 -10.19
CA ALA A 358 9.67 15.80 -9.87
C ALA A 358 9.08 15.96 -8.47
N VAL A 359 7.89 15.36 -8.26
CA VAL A 359 7.16 15.46 -6.99
C VAL A 359 6.76 14.07 -6.52
N LEU A 360 7.01 13.78 -5.24
CA LEU A 360 6.32 12.70 -4.52
C LEU A 360 5.31 13.32 -3.56
N VAL A 361 4.09 12.78 -3.53
CA VAL A 361 3.08 13.10 -2.53
C VAL A 361 2.85 11.85 -1.69
N PHE A 362 3.11 11.91 -0.39
CA PHE A 362 2.88 10.79 0.52
C PHE A 362 1.50 10.92 1.14
N VAL A 363 0.69 9.89 0.94
CA VAL A 363 -0.67 9.74 1.49
C VAL A 363 -0.75 8.65 2.56
N ASP A 364 0.38 7.98 2.85
CA ASP A 364 0.53 7.19 4.06
C ASP A 364 0.58 8.13 5.28
N GLY A 365 -0.56 8.24 5.95
CA GLY A 365 -0.74 8.96 7.20
C GLY A 365 -0.45 8.12 8.44
N GLY A 366 0.00 6.86 8.33
CA GLY A 366 0.07 5.95 9.49
C GLY A 366 -1.31 5.79 10.13
N MET A 367 -2.28 5.33 9.34
CA MET A 367 -3.71 5.40 9.66
C MET A 367 -4.06 4.85 11.05
N SER A 368 -3.41 3.77 11.50
CA SER A 368 -3.60 3.18 12.83
C SER A 368 -3.17 4.10 13.99
N HIS A 369 -2.34 5.12 13.74
CA HIS A 369 -1.69 5.96 14.73
C HIS A 369 -2.29 7.38 14.91
N CYS A 370 -3.27 7.78 14.10
CA CYS A 370 -3.95 9.08 14.25
C CYS A 370 -5.45 8.92 14.59
N PRO A 371 -6.09 9.93 15.18
CA PRO A 371 -7.56 10.00 15.25
C PRO A 371 -8.21 9.98 13.86
N VAL A 372 -9.51 9.64 13.79
CA VAL A 372 -10.27 9.55 12.52
C VAL A 372 -10.36 10.91 11.85
N GLU A 373 -10.63 11.93 12.65
CA GLU A 373 -10.81 13.32 12.25
C GLU A 373 -9.53 14.00 11.73
N ASP A 374 -8.37 13.46 12.07
CA ASP A 374 -7.06 14.00 11.69
C ASP A 374 -6.51 13.33 10.43
N TYR A 375 -7.13 12.25 9.94
CA TYR A 375 -6.65 11.55 8.75
C TYR A 375 -7.10 12.25 7.47
N GLU A 376 -6.14 12.77 6.72
CA GLU A 376 -6.32 13.47 5.46
C GLU A 376 -6.37 12.49 4.28
N LEU A 377 -7.46 12.55 3.50
CA LEU A 377 -7.51 11.95 2.16
C LEU A 377 -6.90 12.93 1.15
N PHE A 378 -6.28 12.41 0.10
CA PHE A 378 -5.76 13.28 -0.98
C PHE A 378 -6.78 13.39 -2.11
N ASP A 379 -7.12 14.61 -2.48
CA ASP A 379 -8.01 14.94 -3.58
C ASP A 379 -7.20 15.13 -4.86
N LEU A 380 -7.44 14.30 -5.87
CA LEU A 380 -6.69 14.29 -7.12
C LEU A 380 -6.94 15.53 -7.99
N ASP A 381 -8.10 16.16 -7.83
CA ASP A 381 -8.51 17.32 -8.63
C ASP A 381 -7.85 18.60 -8.11
N THR A 382 -7.87 18.79 -6.79
CA THR A 382 -7.22 19.94 -6.13
C THR A 382 -5.74 19.72 -5.83
N ARG A 383 -5.26 18.47 -5.92
CA ARG A 383 -3.90 18.04 -5.56
C ARG A 383 -3.52 18.44 -4.13
N ALA A 384 -4.47 18.31 -3.22
CA ALA A 384 -4.32 18.70 -1.82
C ALA A 384 -5.09 17.74 -0.91
N ALA A 385 -4.86 17.85 0.40
CA ALA A 385 -5.71 17.17 1.38
C ALA A 385 -7.17 17.65 1.25
N VAL A 386 -8.12 16.72 1.37
CA VAL A 386 -9.54 17.04 1.46
C VAL A 386 -9.74 17.94 2.66
N ARG A 387 -10.23 19.16 2.41
CA ARG A 387 -10.74 20.00 3.49
C ARG A 387 -12.04 19.38 3.96
N ALA A 388 -12.11 19.00 5.23
CA ALA A 388 -13.38 18.62 5.83
C ALA A 388 -14.39 19.74 5.50
N ALA A 389 -15.55 19.37 4.95
CA ALA A 389 -16.60 20.36 4.69
C ALA A 389 -16.88 21.09 6.01
N ALA A 390 -16.90 22.43 5.96
CA ALA A 390 -17.31 23.22 7.12
C ALA A 390 -18.67 22.69 7.58
N ARG A 391 -18.74 22.27 8.83
CA ARG A 391 -19.88 21.58 9.43
C ARG A 391 -21.12 22.47 9.47
#